data_AF-A0A1B6F0J1-F1
#
_entry.id   AF-A0A1B6F0J1-F1
#
_cell.length_a   1.000
_cell.length_b   1.000
_cell.length_c   1.000
_cell.angle_alpha   90.00
_cell.angle_beta   90.00
_cell.angle_gamma   90.00
#
_symmetry.space_group_name_H-M   'P 1'
#
loop_
_entity.id
_entity.type
_entity.pdbx_description
1 polymer ?
#
loop_
_entity_poly.entity_id
_entity_poly.type
_entity_poly.pdbx_seq_one_letter_code
_entity_poly.pdbx_strand_id
1 'polypeptide(L)'
;MSDPIVSVDEMWDKINIAFPILHDTMEAGDCTEEEFSNIIELIKDKQLILFVENSIFDKIELELRQKIAPTFWEKFNGRETETDGFEKFKTAVDYLYDTLLQFLPIIERMKKLRAIASCNHTMYGEVSLINVFKVVVRATLHSQLPLR
;
A
#
# COMPACT_ATOMS: atom_id res chain seq x y z
N MET A 1 -3.70 -28.02 -27.85
CA MET A 1 -2.82 -28.18 -26.67
C MET A 1 -3.44 -27.35 -25.57
N SER A 2 -3.89 -27.99 -24.50
CA SER A 2 -4.44 -27.28 -23.35
C SER A 2 -3.28 -26.77 -22.52
N ASP A 3 -3.26 -25.48 -22.19
CA ASP A 3 -2.24 -24.92 -21.30
C ASP A 3 -2.24 -25.67 -19.95
N PRO A 4 -1.07 -25.90 -19.34
CA PRO A 4 -1.01 -26.51 -18.02
C PRO A 4 -1.76 -25.63 -17.03
N ILE A 5 -2.67 -26.25 -16.26
CA ILE A 5 -3.43 -25.57 -15.22
C ILE A 5 -2.44 -25.17 -14.12
N VAL A 6 -2.02 -23.90 -14.11
CA VAL A 6 -1.28 -23.31 -12.98
C VAL A 6 -2.12 -23.44 -11.73
N SER A 7 -1.54 -23.94 -10.64
CA SER A 7 -2.28 -24.09 -9.38
C SER A 7 -2.59 -22.73 -8.76
N VAL A 8 -3.57 -22.68 -7.85
CA VAL A 8 -3.93 -21.44 -7.14
C VAL A 8 -2.74 -20.93 -6.32
N ASP A 9 -2.01 -21.83 -5.67
CA ASP A 9 -0.86 -21.48 -4.84
C ASP A 9 0.28 -20.90 -5.68
N GLU A 10 0.64 -21.55 -6.81
CA GLU A 10 1.65 -21.05 -7.74
C GLU A 10 1.29 -19.68 -8.32
N MET A 11 0.00 -19.44 -8.58
CA MET A 11 -0.47 -18.14 -9.05
C MET A 11 -0.34 -17.08 -7.97
N TRP A 12 -0.68 -17.41 -6.73
CA TRP A 12 -0.55 -16.49 -5.60
C TRP A 12 0.91 -16.13 -5.33
N ASP A 13 1.83 -17.10 -5.40
CA ASP A 13 3.26 -16.87 -5.25
C ASP A 13 3.80 -15.89 -6.30
N LYS A 14 3.35 -16.04 -7.56
CA LYS A 14 3.66 -15.08 -8.63
C LYS A 14 3.13 -13.69 -8.33
N ILE A 15 1.90 -13.57 -7.83
CA ILE A 15 1.33 -12.27 -7.45
C ILE A 15 2.13 -11.65 -6.30
N ASN A 16 2.59 -12.43 -5.32
CA ASN A 16 3.43 -11.96 -4.21
C ASN A 16 4.80 -11.46 -4.67
N ILE A 17 5.38 -12.04 -5.73
CA ILE A 17 6.61 -11.52 -6.35
C ILE A 17 6.37 -10.12 -6.96
N ALA A 18 5.24 -9.94 -7.66
CA ALA A 18 4.86 -8.63 -8.22
C ALA A 18 4.47 -7.61 -7.15
N PHE A 19 3.87 -8.05 -6.05
CA PHE A 19 3.40 -7.20 -4.96
C PHE A 19 3.84 -7.75 -3.59
N PRO A 20 5.11 -7.49 -3.19
CA PRO A 20 5.69 -8.05 -1.97
C PRO A 20 4.91 -7.73 -0.69
N ILE A 21 4.16 -6.63 -0.65
CA ILE A 21 3.32 -6.26 0.49
C ILE A 21 2.27 -7.33 0.85
N LEU A 22 1.88 -8.18 -0.10
CA LEU A 22 0.96 -9.28 0.13
C LEU A 22 1.56 -10.40 0.99
N HIS A 23 2.89 -10.50 1.06
CA HIS A 23 3.63 -11.38 1.98
C HIS A 23 4.28 -10.63 3.16
N ASP A 24 3.77 -9.44 3.49
CA ASP A 24 4.19 -8.63 4.64
C ASP A 24 5.63 -8.05 4.53
N THR A 25 6.11 -7.80 3.31
CA THR A 25 7.32 -6.97 3.09
C THR A 25 7.05 -5.78 2.20
N MET A 26 7.70 -4.65 2.50
CA MET A 26 7.67 -3.43 1.70
C MET A 26 8.83 -3.35 0.70
N GLU A 27 9.77 -4.28 0.79
CA GLU A 27 10.96 -4.31 -0.06
C GLU A 27 10.62 -4.70 -1.49
N ALA A 28 11.20 -3.99 -2.45
CA ALA A 28 11.09 -4.37 -3.85
C ALA A 28 11.81 -5.70 -4.06
N GLY A 29 11.05 -6.78 -4.30
CA GLY A 29 11.62 -8.08 -4.66
C GLY A 29 12.27 -8.05 -6.04
N ASP A 30 13.03 -9.10 -6.34
CA ASP A 30 13.75 -9.34 -7.61
C ASP A 30 12.82 -9.62 -8.81
N CYS A 31 11.68 -8.92 -8.90
CA CYS A 31 10.74 -9.03 -10.01
C CYS A 31 11.19 -8.13 -11.16
N THR A 32 11.61 -8.75 -12.26
CA THR A 32 11.95 -8.05 -13.50
C THR A 32 10.70 -7.46 -14.17
N GLU A 33 10.85 -6.47 -15.04
CA GLU A 33 9.71 -5.88 -15.77
C GLU A 33 9.02 -6.89 -16.71
N GLU A 34 9.75 -7.87 -17.25
CA GLU A 34 9.19 -8.96 -18.06
C GLU A 34 8.32 -9.88 -17.19
N GLU A 35 8.85 -10.34 -16.05
CA GLU A 35 8.08 -11.15 -15.09
C GLU A 35 6.84 -10.40 -14.60
N PHE A 36 6.98 -9.12 -14.26
CA PHE A 36 5.88 -8.28 -13.83
C PHE A 36 4.78 -8.20 -14.88
N SER A 37 5.15 -8.01 -16.16
CA SER A 37 4.20 -7.97 -17.27
C SER A 37 3.45 -9.29 -17.43
N ASN A 38 4.15 -10.42 -17.34
CA ASN A 38 3.55 -11.76 -17.39
C ASN A 38 2.57 -12.00 -16.24
N ILE A 39 2.90 -11.51 -15.04
CA ILE A 39 2.04 -11.63 -13.85
C ILE A 39 0.79 -10.77 -13.99
N ILE A 40 0.89 -9.56 -14.57
CA ILE A 40 -0.28 -8.72 -14.83
C ILE A 40 -1.24 -9.37 -15.82
N GLU A 41 -0.74 -9.92 -16.92
CA GLU A 41 -1.61 -10.62 -17.88
C GLU A 41 -2.29 -11.83 -17.22
N LEU A 42 -1.57 -12.57 -16.36
CA LEU A 42 -2.16 -13.65 -15.55
C LEU A 42 -3.29 -13.14 -14.63
N ILE A 43 -3.08 -12.03 -13.91
CA ILE A 43 -4.10 -11.42 -13.04
C ILE A 43 -5.34 -11.01 -13.87
N LYS A 44 -5.12 -10.45 -15.05
CA LYS A 44 -6.18 -10.01 -15.97
C LYS A 44 -6.97 -11.18 -16.55
N ASP A 45 -6.29 -12.20 -17.08
CA ASP A 45 -6.91 -13.38 -17.66
C ASP A 45 -7.76 -14.15 -16.65
N LYS A 46 -7.34 -14.13 -15.38
CA LYS A 46 -8.07 -14.74 -14.26
C LYS A 46 -9.09 -13.81 -13.61
N GLN A 47 -9.23 -12.57 -14.11
CA GLN A 47 -10.16 -11.56 -13.60
C GLN A 47 -9.95 -11.23 -12.10
N LEU A 48 -8.71 -11.28 -11.64
CA LEU A 48 -8.34 -11.10 -10.22
C LEU A 48 -8.00 -9.65 -9.85
N ILE A 49 -8.12 -8.69 -10.77
CA ILE A 49 -7.69 -7.29 -10.59
C ILE A 49 -8.26 -6.68 -9.31
N LEU A 50 -9.58 -6.76 -9.11
CA LEU A 50 -10.23 -6.21 -7.92
C LEU A 50 -9.76 -6.90 -6.63
N PHE A 51 -9.59 -8.22 -6.68
CA PHE A 51 -9.13 -9.00 -5.53
C PHE A 51 -7.71 -8.61 -5.11
N VAL A 52 -6.81 -8.50 -6.08
CA VAL A 52 -5.42 -8.09 -5.84
C VAL A 52 -5.35 -6.66 -5.31
N GLU A 53 -6.09 -5.72 -5.93
CA GLU A 53 -6.08 -4.33 -5.48
C GLU A 53 -6.62 -4.15 -4.05
N ASN A 54 -7.74 -4.80 -3.71
CA ASN A 54 -8.29 -4.76 -2.36
C ASN A 54 -7.30 -5.39 -1.36
N SER A 55 -6.72 -6.53 -1.69
CA SER A 55 -5.75 -7.21 -0.83
C SER A 55 -4.51 -6.34 -0.54
N ILE A 56 -4.03 -5.61 -1.55
CA ILE A 56 -2.91 -4.67 -1.37
C ILE A 56 -3.30 -3.55 -0.40
N PHE A 57 -4.47 -2.93 -0.59
CA PHE A 57 -4.90 -1.86 0.30
C PHE A 57 -5.23 -2.34 1.71
N ASP A 58 -5.74 -3.56 1.88
CA ASP A 58 -5.92 -4.17 3.21
C ASP A 58 -4.59 -4.27 3.95
N LYS A 59 -3.51 -4.64 3.25
CA LYS A 59 -2.15 -4.67 3.82
C LYS A 59 -1.59 -3.27 4.10
N ILE A 60 -1.83 -2.30 3.22
CA ILE A 60 -1.45 -0.89 3.46
C ILE A 60 -2.16 -0.36 4.71
N GLU A 61 -3.47 -0.60 4.84
CA GLU A 61 -4.26 -0.22 6.00
C GLU A 61 -3.76 -0.88 7.27
N LEU A 62 -3.42 -2.16 7.20
CA LEU A 62 -2.88 -2.91 8.33
C LEU A 62 -1.58 -2.26 8.83
N GLU A 63 -0.65 -1.96 7.93
CA GLU A 63 0.60 -1.30 8.28
C GLU A 63 0.39 0.09 8.89
N LEU A 64 -0.46 0.89 8.25
CA LEU A 64 -0.79 2.22 8.76
C LEU A 64 -1.37 2.15 10.17
N ARG A 65 -2.31 1.23 10.40
CA ARG A 65 -3.05 1.10 11.67
C ARG A 65 -2.22 0.49 12.79
N GLN A 66 -1.34 -0.46 12.48
CA GLN A 66 -0.59 -1.21 13.49
C GLN A 66 0.76 -0.61 13.83
N LYS A 67 1.44 0.04 12.88
CA LYS A 67 2.80 0.55 13.09
C LYS A 67 2.89 2.06 12.92
N ILE A 68 2.44 2.57 11.78
CA ILE A 68 2.76 3.94 11.37
C ILE A 68 2.02 4.97 12.21
N ALA A 69 0.69 4.87 12.30
CA ALA A 69 -0.11 5.84 13.03
C ALA A 69 0.17 5.82 14.56
N PRO A 70 0.33 4.66 15.23
CA PRO A 70 0.78 4.64 16.62
C PRO A 70 2.13 5.35 16.83
N THR A 71 3.14 5.06 15.99
CA THR A 71 4.47 5.67 16.08
C THR A 71 4.44 7.17 15.80
N PHE A 72 3.59 7.61 14.86
CA PHE A 72 3.36 9.02 14.58
C PHE A 72 2.80 9.73 15.81
N TRP A 73 1.76 9.18 16.45
CA TRP A 73 1.09 9.80 17.58
C TRP A 73 1.93 9.78 18.87
N GLU A 74 2.77 8.76 19.06
CA GLU A 74 3.68 8.66 20.21
C GLU A 74 4.65 9.85 20.30
N LYS A 75 5.01 10.46 19.16
CA LYS A 75 5.90 11.64 19.12
C LYS A 75 5.29 12.88 19.78
N PHE A 76 3.98 12.89 19.99
CA PHE A 76 3.27 13.95 20.70
C PHE A 76 3.07 13.62 22.20
N ASN A 77 3.74 12.59 22.74
CA ASN A 77 3.69 12.26 24.16
C ASN A 77 4.52 13.23 25.01
N GLY A 78 3.85 13.86 25.98
CA GLY A 78 4.43 14.88 26.86
C GLY A 78 4.77 16.18 26.13
N ARG A 79 4.65 17.32 26.82
CA ARG A 79 5.17 18.61 26.36
C ARG A 79 5.68 19.36 27.57
N GLU A 80 6.94 19.78 27.54
CA GLU A 80 7.53 20.60 28.61
C GLU A 80 7.54 22.08 28.24
N THR A 81 7.74 22.42 26.96
CA THR A 81 7.83 23.82 26.47
C THR A 81 7.25 24.00 25.07
N GLU A 82 7.17 25.25 24.59
CA GLU A 82 6.68 25.52 23.24
C GLU A 82 7.65 25.08 22.14
N THR A 83 8.93 25.33 22.33
CA THR A 83 10.00 24.90 21.42
C THR A 83 10.05 23.36 21.29
N ASP A 84 9.88 22.64 22.41
CA ASP A 84 9.73 21.17 22.42
C ASP A 84 8.54 20.71 21.58
N GLY A 85 7.41 21.43 21.63
CA GLY A 85 6.24 21.14 20.83
C GLY A 85 6.48 21.26 19.32
N PHE A 86 7.24 22.27 18.89
CA PHE A 86 7.55 22.46 17.46
C PHE A 86 8.50 21.40 16.94
N GLU A 87 9.57 21.07 17.68
CA GLU A 87 10.52 20.02 17.27
C GLU A 87 9.84 18.65 17.19
N LYS A 88 8.93 18.33 18.14
CA LYS A 88 8.11 17.11 18.09
C LYS A 88 7.21 17.06 16.86
N PHE A 89 6.55 18.17 16.54
CA PHE A 89 5.73 18.27 15.34
C PHE A 89 6.56 18.01 14.08
N LYS A 90 7.71 18.70 13.94
CA LYS A 90 8.61 18.51 12.80
C LYS A 90 9.06 17.05 12.68
N THR A 91 9.55 16.46 13.76
CA THR A 91 9.97 15.05 13.81
C THR A 91 8.84 14.09 13.43
N ALA A 92 7.60 14.39 13.83
CA ALA A 92 6.44 13.57 13.48
C ALA A 92 6.08 13.67 12.00
N VAL A 93 6.14 14.86 11.43
CA VAL A 93 5.89 15.09 10.00
C VAL A 93 6.98 14.45 9.14
N ASP A 94 8.25 14.62 9.50
CA ASP A 94 9.39 14.01 8.79
C ASP A 94 9.26 12.48 8.79
N TYR A 95 9.00 11.88 9.95
CA TYR A 95 8.74 10.45 10.07
C TYR A 95 7.59 9.98 9.18
N LEU A 96 6.46 10.70 9.21
CA LEU A 96 5.30 10.34 8.43
C LEU A 96 5.61 10.42 6.94
N TYR A 97 6.27 11.49 6.49
CA TYR A 97 6.68 11.65 5.10
C TYR A 97 7.58 10.51 4.63
N ASP A 98 8.67 10.25 5.35
CA ASP A 98 9.65 9.21 5.00
C ASP A 98 9.03 7.82 4.98
N THR A 99 8.12 7.53 5.91
CA THR A 99 7.44 6.24 5.97
C THR A 99 6.43 6.09 4.84
N LEU A 100 5.65 7.13 4.52
CA LEU A 100 4.65 7.08 3.45
C LEU A 100 5.28 6.97 2.05
N LEU A 101 6.49 7.51 1.85
CA LEU A 101 7.23 7.38 0.59
C LEU A 101 7.51 5.90 0.21
N GLN A 102 7.61 5.01 1.19
CA GLN A 102 7.86 3.59 0.96
C GLN A 102 6.71 2.89 0.22
N PHE A 103 5.50 3.45 0.23
CA PHE A 103 4.34 2.92 -0.50
C PHE A 103 4.30 3.35 -1.97
N LEU A 104 5.09 4.35 -2.39
CA LEU A 104 5.04 4.86 -3.76
C LEU A 104 5.34 3.79 -4.81
N PRO A 105 6.38 2.95 -4.70
CA PRO A 105 6.65 1.91 -5.68
C PRO A 105 5.49 0.93 -5.85
N ILE A 106 4.79 0.60 -4.75
CA ILE A 106 3.62 -0.28 -4.74
C ILE A 106 2.47 0.38 -5.51
N ILE A 107 2.18 1.65 -5.21
CA ILE A 107 1.14 2.43 -5.89
C ILE A 107 1.44 2.54 -7.39
N GLU A 108 2.69 2.75 -7.79
CA GLU A 108 3.08 2.78 -9.21
C GLU A 108 2.88 1.42 -9.90
N ARG A 109 3.22 0.30 -9.25
CA ARG A 109 2.92 -1.04 -9.78
C ARG A 109 1.41 -1.26 -9.93
N MET A 110 0.60 -0.82 -8.98
CA MET A 110 -0.86 -0.89 -9.09
C MET A 110 -1.41 -0.03 -10.24
N LYS A 111 -0.83 1.15 -10.48
CA LYS A 111 -1.21 1.97 -11.65
C LYS A 111 -0.91 1.25 -12.97
N LYS A 112 0.24 0.58 -13.07
CA LYS A 112 0.56 -0.26 -14.24
C LYS A 112 -0.46 -1.39 -14.43
N LEU A 113 -0.85 -2.08 -13.34
CA LEU A 113 -1.91 -3.09 -13.35
C LEU A 113 -3.22 -2.52 -13.90
N ARG A 114 -3.69 -1.37 -13.38
CA ARG A 114 -4.92 -0.71 -13.88
C ARG A 114 -4.84 -0.33 -15.35
N ALA A 115 -3.70 0.20 -15.79
CA ALA A 115 -3.51 0.63 -17.17
C ALA A 115 -3.61 -0.54 -18.16
N ILE A 116 -2.93 -1.66 -17.87
CA ILE A 116 -2.94 -2.86 -18.73
C ILE A 116 -4.31 -3.55 -18.70
N ALA A 117 -4.96 -3.54 -17.55
CA ALA A 117 -6.31 -4.05 -17.37
C ALA A 117 -7.41 -3.14 -17.94
N SER A 118 -7.07 -1.92 -18.41
CA SER A 118 -8.05 -0.89 -18.81
C SER A 118 -9.13 -0.64 -17.74
N CYS A 119 -8.74 -0.73 -16.46
CA CYS A 119 -9.64 -0.67 -15.31
C CYS A 119 -9.56 0.68 -14.61
N ASN A 120 -10.68 1.37 -14.50
CA ASN A 120 -10.80 2.68 -13.84
C ASN A 120 -11.92 2.70 -12.79
N HIS A 121 -12.09 1.58 -12.05
CA HIS A 121 -13.09 1.53 -11.00
C HIS A 121 -12.72 2.45 -9.83
N THR A 122 -13.75 2.87 -9.09
CA THR A 122 -13.59 3.71 -7.91
C THR A 122 -13.32 2.84 -6.69
N MET A 123 -12.41 3.32 -5.84
CA MET A 123 -12.10 2.72 -4.55
C MET A 123 -12.11 3.83 -3.49
N TYR A 124 -12.84 3.64 -2.39
CA TYR A 124 -13.07 4.69 -1.38
C TYR A 124 -13.54 6.03 -1.98
N GLY A 125 -14.33 5.98 -3.06
CA GLY A 125 -14.82 7.16 -3.78
C GLY A 125 -13.83 7.81 -4.75
N GLU A 126 -12.63 7.28 -4.90
CA GLU A 126 -11.55 7.83 -5.72
C GLU A 126 -11.17 6.90 -6.88
N VAL A 127 -10.90 7.45 -8.07
CA VAL A 127 -10.34 6.70 -9.21
C VAL A 127 -8.81 6.69 -9.16
N SER A 128 -8.21 7.74 -8.62
CA SER A 128 -6.76 7.88 -8.55
C SER A 128 -6.20 7.10 -7.36
N LEU A 129 -5.39 6.08 -7.60
CA LEU A 129 -4.78 5.25 -6.54
C LEU A 129 -4.00 6.07 -5.50
N ILE A 130 -3.36 7.19 -5.91
CA ILE A 130 -2.68 8.08 -4.95
C ILE A 130 -3.69 8.84 -4.07
N ASN A 131 -4.88 9.15 -4.58
CA ASN A 131 -5.94 9.75 -3.77
C ASN A 131 -6.57 8.72 -2.84
N VAL A 132 -6.78 7.49 -3.30
CA VAL A 132 -7.20 6.36 -2.45
C VAL A 132 -6.24 6.23 -1.27
N PHE A 133 -4.94 6.18 -1.53
CA PHE A 133 -3.91 6.14 -0.49
C PHE A 133 -4.00 7.34 0.48
N LYS A 134 -4.13 8.57 -0.02
CA LYS A 134 -4.31 9.77 0.82
C LYS A 134 -5.59 9.71 1.67
N VAL A 135 -6.68 9.13 1.17
CA VAL A 135 -7.91 8.91 1.95
C VAL A 135 -7.62 7.95 3.09
N VAL A 136 -7.01 6.80 2.80
CA VAL A 136 -6.67 5.77 3.79
C VAL A 136 -5.74 6.32 4.88
N VAL A 137 -4.69 7.04 4.51
CA VAL A 137 -3.76 7.67 5.46
C VAL A 137 -4.49 8.65 6.38
N ARG A 138 -5.27 9.57 5.82
CA ARG A 138 -6.03 10.55 6.61
C ARG A 138 -7.06 9.87 7.51
N ALA A 139 -7.80 8.90 6.99
CA ALA A 139 -8.80 8.18 7.77
C ALA A 139 -8.14 7.46 8.96
N THR A 140 -7.03 6.77 8.72
CA THR A 140 -6.30 6.05 9.76
C THR A 140 -5.78 6.98 10.84
N LEU A 141 -5.05 8.03 10.47
CA LEU A 141 -4.50 9.00 11.42
C LEU A 141 -5.59 9.64 12.29
N HIS A 142 -6.70 10.10 11.69
CA HIS A 142 -7.80 10.69 12.45
C HIS A 142 -8.52 9.69 13.34
N SER A 143 -8.74 8.46 12.86
CA SER A 143 -9.43 7.41 13.64
C SER A 143 -8.66 6.97 14.90
N GLN A 144 -7.33 7.14 14.88
CA GLN A 144 -6.44 6.80 15.98
C GLN A 144 -5.88 8.05 16.70
N LEU A 145 -6.51 9.21 16.49
CA LEU A 145 -6.16 10.41 17.23
C LEU A 145 -6.28 10.13 18.75
N PRO A 146 -5.21 10.34 19.54
CA PRO A 146 -5.27 10.12 20.98
C PRO A 146 -6.33 11.00 21.63
N LEU A 147 -7.30 10.37 22.30
CA LEU A 147 -8.27 11.05 23.15
C LEU A 147 -7.56 11.42 24.46
N ARG A 148 -7.00 12.61 24.51
CA ARG A 148 -6.51 13.21 25.76
C ARG A 148 -7.54 14.16 26.34
#